data_AF-A0A838N3L7-F1
#
_entry.id   AF-A0A838N3L7-F1
#
_cell.length_a   1.000
_cell.length_b   1.000
_cell.length_c   1.000
_cell.angle_alpha   90.00
_cell.angle_beta   90.00
_cell.angle_gamma   90.00
#
_symmetry.space_group_name_H-M   'P 1'
#
loop_
_entity.id
_entity.type
_entity.pdbx_description
1 polymer ?
#
loop_
_entity_poly.entity_id
_entity_poly.type
_entity_poly.pdbx_seq_one_letter_code
_entity_poly.pdbx_strand_id
1 'polypeptide(L)'
;IHRTPDYVFYNHAAHVNRGISCASCHGQVNEMSVVYHAKPHSMAWCLECHRNPENHLRPVEEVTNLNWNPRDVNPAEFVAKYGQPKGANEDWSQKQHLTQQEIGQTLQERWNVQPPLNCQGCHR
;
A
#
# COMPACT_ATOMS: atom_id res chain seq x y z
N ILE A 1 11.21 18.41 5.67
CA ILE A 1 12.31 17.44 5.89
C ILE A 1 12.36 16.39 4.79
N HIS A 2 11.22 15.83 4.37
CA HIS A 2 11.13 14.85 3.30
C HIS A 2 11.32 15.52 1.94
N ARG A 3 12.56 15.56 1.45
CA ARG A 3 12.91 16.09 0.13
C ARG A 3 13.73 15.04 -0.61
N THR A 4 13.13 14.47 -1.66
CA THR A 4 13.88 13.65 -2.61
C THR A 4 14.83 14.53 -3.42
N PRO A 5 15.89 13.97 -4.02
CA PRO A 5 16.71 14.72 -4.97
C PRO A 5 15.87 15.32 -6.10
N ASP A 6 16.28 16.46 -6.63
CA ASP A 6 15.49 17.23 -7.61
C ASP A 6 15.31 16.49 -8.96
N TYR A 7 16.10 15.45 -9.23
CA TYR A 7 15.96 14.55 -10.39
C TYR A 7 15.02 13.35 -10.13
N VAL A 8 14.28 13.37 -9.02
CA VAL A 8 13.26 12.38 -8.67
C VAL A 8 11.90 13.06 -8.60
N PHE A 9 11.03 12.72 -9.54
CA PHE A 9 9.70 13.29 -9.71
C PHE A 9 8.65 12.42 -9.04
N TYR A 10 8.57 12.52 -7.71
CA TYR A 10 7.57 11.80 -6.92
C TYR A 10 6.15 12.37 -7.12
N ASN A 11 5.15 11.50 -7.28
CA ASN A 11 3.74 11.90 -7.44
C ASN A 11 2.86 11.28 -6.35
N HIS A 12 2.42 12.09 -5.38
CA HIS A 12 1.53 11.64 -4.29
C HIS A 12 0.24 11.00 -4.81
N ALA A 13 -0.42 11.62 -5.79
CA ALA A 13 -1.71 11.18 -6.32
C ALA A 13 -1.63 9.76 -6.90
N ALA A 14 -0.51 9.40 -7.53
CA ALA A 14 -0.29 8.06 -8.06
C ALA A 14 -0.30 6.97 -6.98
N HIS A 15 0.10 7.30 -5.75
CA HIS A 15 0.21 6.35 -4.64
C HIS A 15 -1.09 6.30 -3.82
N VAL A 16 -1.59 7.46 -3.39
CA VAL A 16 -2.78 7.52 -2.52
C VAL A 16 -4.03 7.00 -3.23
N ASN A 17 -4.19 7.31 -4.52
CA ASN A 17 -5.33 6.82 -5.32
C ASN A 17 -5.24 5.32 -5.63
N ARG A 18 -4.11 4.68 -5.31
CA ARG A 18 -3.90 3.23 -5.44
C ARG A 18 -3.91 2.51 -4.10
N GLY A 19 -4.30 3.17 -3.00
CA GLY A 19 -4.42 2.50 -1.71
C GLY A 19 -3.12 2.44 -0.90
N ILE A 20 -2.16 3.34 -1.15
CA ILE A 20 -0.98 3.49 -0.29
C ILE A 20 -1.22 4.59 0.74
N SER A 21 -1.19 4.20 2.02
CA SER A 21 -1.39 5.14 3.13
C SER A 21 -0.19 6.04 3.39
N CYS A 22 -0.49 7.21 3.97
CA CYS A 22 0.49 8.11 4.56
C CYS A 22 1.43 7.36 5.53
N ALA A 23 0.90 6.45 6.35
CA ALA A 23 1.67 5.73 7.36
C ALA A 23 2.77 4.83 6.75
N SER A 24 2.55 4.30 5.55
CA SER A 24 3.53 3.44 4.86
C SER A 24 4.83 4.20 4.54
N CYS A 25 4.71 5.49 4.21
CA CYS A 25 5.85 6.34 3.83
C CYS A 25 6.34 7.23 4.97
N HIS A 26 5.44 7.77 5.78
CA HIS A 26 5.75 8.77 6.81
C HIS A 26 5.76 8.21 8.23
N GLY A 27 5.43 6.94 8.43
CA GLY A 27 5.25 6.35 9.76
C GLY A 27 3.98 6.85 10.46
N GLN A 28 3.87 6.57 11.76
CA GLN A 28 2.74 7.01 12.59
C GLN A 28 2.80 8.50 12.91
N VAL A 29 2.55 9.33 11.89
CA VAL A 29 2.65 10.79 11.99
C VAL A 29 1.67 11.38 13.02
N ASN A 30 0.55 10.69 13.29
CA ASN A 30 -0.39 11.03 14.36
C ASN A 30 0.22 10.93 15.78
N GLU A 31 1.30 10.18 15.94
CA GLU A 31 2.01 9.99 17.22
C GLU A 31 3.32 10.78 17.26
N MET A 32 3.69 11.46 16.17
CA MET A 32 4.90 12.27 16.09
C MET A 32 4.64 13.66 16.65
N SER A 33 5.17 13.94 17.85
CA SER A 33 5.18 15.30 18.41
C SER A 33 5.99 16.27 17.54
N VAL A 34 7.05 15.77 16.91
CA VAL A 34 7.84 16.47 15.88
C VAL A 34 8.08 15.50 14.73
N VAL A 35 7.81 15.94 13.50
CA VAL A 35 7.97 15.11 12.31
C VAL A 35 9.45 14.75 12.09
N TYR A 36 9.72 13.46 11.89
CA TYR A 36 11.03 12.91 11.54
C TYR A 36 10.93 11.92 10.36
N HIS A 37 12.08 11.51 9.81
CA HIS A 37 12.12 10.48 8.77
C HIS A 37 11.95 9.08 9.38
N ALA A 38 10.71 8.58 9.41
CA ALA A 38 10.46 7.20 9.84
C ALA A 38 10.88 6.16 8.80
N LYS A 39 11.05 6.56 7.54
CA LYS A 39 11.50 5.73 6.42
C LYS A 39 12.68 6.42 5.71
N PRO A 40 13.59 5.66 5.09
CA PRO A 40 14.78 6.22 4.48
C PRO A 40 14.52 6.95 3.16
N HIS A 41 13.41 6.67 2.47
CA HIS A 41 13.07 7.22 1.14
C HIS A 41 14.20 7.09 0.11
N SER A 42 15.00 6.02 0.23
CA SER A 42 16.02 5.67 -0.77
C SER A 42 15.38 4.98 -1.97
N MET A 43 16.06 5.01 -3.13
CA MET A 43 15.60 4.31 -4.33
C MET A 43 15.36 2.81 -4.07
N ALA A 44 16.26 2.15 -3.33
CA ALA A 44 16.14 0.73 -3.01
C ALA A 44 14.86 0.44 -2.21
N TRP A 45 14.53 1.30 -1.24
CA TRP A 45 13.31 1.19 -0.44
C TRP A 45 12.05 1.44 -1.28
N CYS A 46 12.06 2.43 -2.19
CA CYS A 46 10.96 2.64 -3.13
C CYS A 46 10.75 1.42 -4.04
N LEU A 47 11.84 0.84 -4.56
CA LEU A 47 11.79 -0.32 -5.45
C LEU A 47 11.35 -1.60 -4.75
N GLU A 48 11.64 -1.76 -3.46
CA GLU A 48 11.11 -2.89 -2.67
C GLU A 48 9.58 -2.89 -2.68
N CYS A 49 8.97 -1.73 -2.43
CA CYS A 49 7.52 -1.54 -2.51
C CYS A 49 7.00 -1.67 -3.95
N HIS A 50 7.71 -1.14 -4.96
CA HIS A 50 7.25 -1.26 -6.36
C HIS A 50 7.28 -2.71 -6.86
N ARG A 51 8.20 -3.54 -6.35
CA ARG A 51 8.28 -4.97 -6.69
C ARG A 51 7.20 -5.80 -6.00
N ASN A 52 6.80 -5.40 -4.78
CA ASN A 52 5.85 -6.14 -3.95
C ASN A 52 4.79 -5.19 -3.35
N PRO A 53 3.96 -4.53 -4.18
CA PRO A 53 3.01 -3.53 -3.71
C PRO A 53 1.94 -4.13 -2.78
N GLU A 54 1.61 -5.41 -2.92
CA GLU A 54 0.65 -6.13 -2.09
C GLU A 54 0.98 -6.06 -0.58
N ASN A 55 2.24 -5.87 -0.22
CA ASN A 55 2.64 -5.72 1.18
C ASN A 55 2.23 -4.38 1.80
N HIS A 56 1.68 -3.45 1.00
CA HIS A 56 1.36 -2.09 1.43
C HIS A 56 -0.02 -1.58 0.99
N LEU A 57 -0.66 -2.27 0.05
CA LEU A 57 -1.99 -1.91 -0.44
C LEU A 57 -3.07 -2.10 0.62
N ARG A 58 -3.99 -1.14 0.71
CA ARG A 58 -5.21 -1.22 1.53
C ARG A 58 -6.39 -0.61 0.78
N PRO A 59 -7.64 -0.84 1.21
CA PRO A 59 -8.81 -0.16 0.68
C PRO A 59 -8.58 1.36 0.60
N VAL A 60 -9.00 1.99 -0.51
CA VAL A 60 -8.74 3.43 -0.73
C VAL A 60 -9.38 4.28 0.37
N GLU A 61 -10.50 3.82 0.91
CA GLU A 61 -11.21 4.46 2.03
C GLU A 61 -10.40 4.46 3.34
N GLU A 62 -9.42 3.56 3.46
CA GLU A 62 -8.58 3.39 4.65
C GLU A 62 -7.19 4.03 4.51
N VAL A 63 -6.92 4.73 3.39
CA VAL A 63 -5.62 5.38 3.11
C VAL A 63 -5.23 6.39 4.19
N THR A 64 -6.20 7.14 4.72
CA THR A 64 -5.98 8.12 5.79
C THR A 64 -6.19 7.55 7.19
N ASN A 65 -6.60 6.29 7.33
CA ASN A 65 -6.66 5.61 8.61
C ASN A 65 -5.26 5.12 9.00
N LEU A 66 -4.59 5.88 9.87
CA LEU A 66 -3.22 5.59 10.30
C LEU A 66 -3.13 4.43 11.30
N ASN A 67 -4.26 4.04 11.89
CA ASN A 67 -4.34 2.90 12.81
C ASN A 67 -4.88 1.64 12.13
N TRP A 68 -5.05 1.66 10.80
CA TRP A 68 -5.58 0.54 10.06
C TRP A 68 -4.74 -0.72 10.23
N ASN A 69 -5.41 -1.84 10.52
CA ASN A 69 -4.82 -3.15 10.64
C ASN A 69 -5.55 -4.16 9.73
N PRO A 70 -4.83 -5.00 8.96
CA PRO A 70 -5.43 -6.09 8.18
C PRO A 70 -6.39 -6.98 8.97
N ARG A 71 -6.11 -7.19 10.27
CA ARG A 71 -6.91 -8.06 11.14
C ARG A 71 -8.29 -7.49 11.47
N ASP A 72 -8.47 -6.19 11.34
CA ASP A 72 -9.74 -5.51 11.60
C ASP A 72 -10.67 -5.57 10.37
N VAL A 73 -10.16 -6.04 9.23
CA VAL A 73 -10.95 -6.21 8.00
C VAL A 73 -11.85 -7.44 8.14
N ASN A 74 -13.16 -7.24 7.98
CA ASN A 74 -14.13 -8.32 7.90
C ASN A 74 -13.93 -9.11 6.58
N PRO A 75 -13.57 -10.41 6.62
CA PRO A 75 -13.24 -11.14 5.42
C PRO A 75 -14.43 -11.35 4.47
N ALA A 76 -15.64 -11.55 5.02
CA ALA A 76 -16.86 -11.70 4.21
C ALA A 76 -17.22 -10.43 3.45
N GLU A 77 -17.17 -9.27 4.12
CA GLU A 77 -17.43 -7.98 3.49
C GLU A 77 -16.35 -7.61 2.46
N PHE A 78 -15.09 -7.91 2.78
CA PHE A 78 -13.98 -7.67 1.87
C PHE A 78 -14.11 -8.47 0.58
N VAL A 79 -14.37 -9.78 0.70
CA VAL A 79 -14.55 -10.66 -0.46
C VAL A 79 -15.80 -10.28 -1.26
N ALA A 80 -16.89 -9.88 -0.61
CA ALA A 80 -18.08 -9.39 -1.31
C ALA A 80 -17.80 -8.11 -2.13
N LYS A 81 -16.95 -7.20 -1.62
CA LYS A 81 -16.64 -5.92 -2.27
C LYS A 81 -15.55 -6.03 -3.35
N TYR A 82 -14.47 -6.73 -3.04
CA TYR A 82 -13.26 -6.75 -3.88
C TYR A 82 -13.03 -8.09 -4.59
N GLY A 83 -13.70 -9.16 -4.14
CA GLY A 83 -13.49 -10.53 -4.58
C GLY A 83 -12.35 -11.21 -3.83
N GLN A 84 -11.86 -12.29 -4.42
CA GLN A 84 -10.68 -13.04 -3.99
C GLN A 84 -9.78 -13.27 -5.21
N PRO A 85 -8.46 -13.41 -5.03
CA PRO A 85 -7.53 -13.57 -6.15
C PRO A 85 -7.76 -14.91 -6.85
N LYS A 86 -7.42 -14.97 -8.14
CA LYS A 86 -7.74 -16.14 -8.98
C LYS A 86 -7.10 -17.46 -8.49
N GLY A 87 -6.01 -17.37 -7.73
CA GLY A 87 -5.29 -18.51 -7.17
C GLY A 87 -5.67 -18.88 -5.73
N ALA A 88 -6.76 -18.34 -5.19
CA ALA A 88 -7.20 -18.67 -3.84
C ALA A 88 -7.62 -20.16 -3.75
N ASN A 89 -6.97 -20.91 -2.84
CA ASN A 89 -7.22 -22.34 -2.64
C ASN A 89 -8.34 -22.62 -1.61
N GLU A 90 -8.90 -21.58 -1.01
CA GLU A 90 -9.95 -21.66 0.01
C GLU A 90 -10.89 -20.45 -0.11
N ASP A 91 -12.08 -20.55 0.46
CA ASP A 91 -13.04 -19.45 0.51
C ASP A 91 -12.62 -18.44 1.59
N TRP A 92 -12.13 -17.28 1.15
CA TRP A 92 -11.61 -16.26 2.06
C TRP A 92 -12.71 -15.56 2.84
N SER A 93 -13.97 -15.62 2.40
CA SER A 93 -15.10 -15.03 3.12
C SER A 93 -15.35 -15.68 4.48
N GLN A 94 -14.87 -16.92 4.65
CA GLN A 94 -15.04 -17.72 5.87
C GLN A 94 -13.84 -17.63 6.82
N LYS A 95 -12.80 -16.87 6.47
CA LYS A 95 -11.63 -16.71 7.34
C LYS A 95 -11.98 -15.85 8.56
N GLN A 96 -11.27 -16.07 9.65
CA GLN A 96 -11.39 -15.22 10.83
C GLN A 96 -10.76 -13.84 10.62
N HIS A 97 -9.59 -13.81 9.98
CA HIS A 97 -8.84 -12.60 9.65
C HIS A 97 -8.15 -12.75 8.30
N LEU A 98 -8.01 -11.65 7.57
CA LEU A 98 -7.14 -11.56 6.40
C LEU A 98 -5.77 -11.03 6.79
N THR A 99 -4.75 -11.51 6.09
CA THR A 99 -3.39 -10.98 6.17
C THR A 99 -3.23 -9.76 5.25
N GLN A 100 -2.18 -8.97 5.48
CA GLN A 100 -1.80 -7.88 4.58
C GLN A 100 -1.60 -8.38 3.14
N GLN A 101 -0.96 -9.53 2.97
CA GLN A 101 -0.64 -10.07 1.66
C GLN A 101 -1.91 -10.48 0.90
N GLU A 102 -2.88 -11.10 1.58
CA GLU A 102 -4.16 -11.51 0.96
C GLU A 102 -4.98 -10.30 0.53
N ILE A 103 -5.10 -9.29 1.39
CA ILE A 103 -5.77 -8.04 1.05
C ILE A 103 -5.06 -7.39 -0.14
N GLY A 104 -3.74 -7.23 -0.04
CA GLY A 104 -2.95 -6.56 -1.05
C GLY A 104 -2.98 -7.25 -2.42
N GLN A 105 -2.88 -8.58 -2.47
CA GLN A 105 -2.96 -9.35 -3.71
C GLN A 105 -4.32 -9.19 -4.37
N THR A 106 -5.40 -9.24 -3.59
CA THR A 106 -6.76 -9.00 -4.09
C THR A 106 -6.86 -7.62 -4.73
N LEU A 107 -6.38 -6.59 -4.03
CA LEU A 107 -6.45 -5.21 -4.52
C LEU A 107 -5.53 -4.97 -5.72
N GLN A 108 -4.34 -5.59 -5.73
CA GLN A 108 -3.41 -5.53 -6.84
C GLN A 108 -4.02 -6.11 -8.11
N GLU A 109 -4.61 -7.31 -8.03
CA GLU A 109 -5.31 -7.95 -9.15
C GLU A 109 -6.53 -7.12 -9.59
N ARG A 110 -7.37 -6.71 -8.62
CA ARG A 110 -8.63 -6.00 -8.87
C ARG A 110 -8.41 -4.66 -9.57
N TRP A 111 -7.38 -3.91 -9.18
CA TRP A 111 -7.08 -2.59 -9.72
C TRP A 111 -5.96 -2.58 -10.76
N ASN A 112 -5.45 -3.76 -11.13
CA ASN A 112 -4.33 -3.92 -12.05
C ASN A 112 -3.15 -2.99 -11.68
N VAL A 113 -2.70 -3.09 -10.43
CA VAL A 113 -1.62 -2.23 -9.90
C VAL A 113 -0.27 -2.74 -10.41
N GLN A 114 0.38 -1.95 -11.25
CA GLN A 114 1.68 -2.25 -11.86
C GLN A 114 2.64 -1.07 -11.66
N PRO A 115 3.32 -0.98 -10.50
CA PRO A 115 4.26 0.10 -10.24
C PRO A 115 5.43 0.04 -11.25
N PRO A 116 5.96 1.19 -11.69
CA PRO A 116 7.06 1.20 -12.65
C PRO A 116 8.36 0.69 -11.99
N LEU A 117 9.08 -0.18 -12.70
CA LEU A 117 10.39 -0.71 -12.27
C LEU A 117 11.54 -0.22 -13.16
N ASN A 118 11.29 0.78 -14.00
CA ASN A 118 12.27 1.39 -14.89
C ASN A 118 12.58 2.84 -14.47
N CYS A 119 13.64 3.41 -15.04
CA CYS A 119 14.10 4.74 -14.70
C CYS A 119 13.03 5.82 -14.95
N GLN A 120 12.22 5.66 -16.02
CA GLN A 120 11.20 6.62 -16.44
C GLN A 120 10.02 6.72 -15.44
N GLY A 121 9.90 5.76 -14.51
CA GLY A 121 8.92 5.82 -13.44
C GLY A 121 9.05 7.06 -12.56
N CYS A 122 10.31 7.45 -12.26
CA CYS A 122 10.61 8.50 -11.30
C CYS A 122 11.67 9.50 -11.77
N HIS A 123 12.50 9.16 -12.75
CA HIS A 123 13.54 10.03 -13.30
C HIS A 123 13.08 10.57 -14.66
N ARG A 124 13.05 11.89 -14.82
CA ARG A 124 12.57 12.59 -16.02
C ARG A 124 13.53 13.72 -16.39
#